data_AF-A0A957RDZ7-F1
#
_entry.id   AF-A0A957RDZ7-F1
#
_cell.length_a   1.000
_cell.length_b   1.000
_cell.length_c   1.000
_cell.angle_alpha   90.00
_cell.angle_beta   90.00
_cell.angle_gamma   90.00
#
_symmetry.space_group_name_H-M   'P 1'
#
loop_
_entity.id
_entity.type
_entity.pdbx_description
1 polymer ?
#
loop_
_entity_poly.entity_id
_entity_poly.type
_entity_poly.pdbx_seq_one_letter_code
_entity_poly.pdbx_strand_id
1 'polypeptide(L)'
;RGKTMQLWGDIIMEHPELAPKLPRDVVALEWGYDAAHPFDEHGAQFAASGVPFYLCPGTSTWNTIGGRTENAVLNLQRAAVNGRKHGAIGYLITDWGDNGHWQPLAVSYLGLAYGAGLAWAVDANAAMDIPTVLDQYAFQDRAGVMGQLAYDLGNVYLKGKPRIHNSTILFWILQLRPDELLARREDYGVEDLGGDLDAMQA
;
A
#
# COMPACT_ATOMS: atom_id res chain seq x y z
N ARG A 1 17.70 8.77 -27.06
CA ARG A 1 17.41 7.33 -26.81
C ARG A 1 15.90 7.25 -26.61
N GLY A 2 15.13 6.61 -27.51
CA GLY A 2 13.66 6.64 -27.53
C GLY A 2 12.98 5.93 -26.34
N LYS A 3 13.25 6.41 -25.12
CA LYS A 3 12.66 5.98 -23.86
C LYS A 3 11.89 7.16 -23.28
N THR A 4 10.80 6.86 -22.59
CA THR A 4 10.02 7.85 -21.82
C THR A 4 10.45 7.79 -20.37
N MET A 5 10.74 8.95 -19.77
CA MET A 5 11.12 9.02 -18.35
C MET A 5 9.88 8.95 -17.46
N GLN A 6 9.98 8.22 -16.35
CA GLN A 6 9.01 8.25 -15.26
C GLN A 6 9.68 8.87 -14.02
N LEU A 7 8.94 9.66 -13.25
CA LEU A 7 9.43 10.25 -11.99
C LEU A 7 8.33 10.32 -10.95
N TRP A 8 8.70 10.25 -9.66
CA TRP A 8 7.76 10.53 -8.57
C TRP A 8 7.25 11.96 -8.64
N GLY A 9 5.93 12.12 -8.53
CA GLY A 9 5.21 13.33 -8.85
C GLY A 9 5.05 14.31 -7.69
N ASP A 10 5.76 14.14 -6.58
CA ASP A 10 5.61 14.92 -5.34
C ASP A 10 5.61 16.44 -5.60
N ILE A 11 6.50 16.89 -6.49
CA ILE A 11 6.65 18.30 -6.83
C ILE A 11 5.38 18.92 -7.41
N ILE A 12 4.53 18.13 -8.09
CA ILE A 12 3.25 18.63 -8.63
C ILE A 12 2.29 18.96 -7.49
N MET A 13 2.36 18.20 -6.39
CA MET A 13 1.52 18.38 -5.20
C MET A 13 2.06 19.48 -4.29
N GLU A 14 3.36 19.45 -3.98
CA GLU A 14 3.99 20.38 -3.05
C GLU A 14 4.23 21.77 -3.66
N HIS A 15 4.51 21.81 -4.97
CA HIS A 15 4.92 23.00 -5.72
C HIS A 15 4.23 23.08 -7.09
N PRO A 16 2.89 23.19 -7.14
CA PRO A 16 2.12 23.20 -8.39
C PRO A 16 2.54 24.30 -9.38
N GLU A 17 3.10 25.40 -8.88
CA GLU A 17 3.67 26.49 -9.70
C GLU A 17 4.89 26.06 -10.54
N LEU A 18 5.54 24.95 -10.16
CA LEU A 18 6.68 24.37 -10.88
C LEU A 18 6.24 23.32 -11.91
N ALA A 19 5.02 22.78 -11.83
CA ALA A 19 4.52 21.78 -12.76
C ALA A 19 4.64 22.20 -14.24
N PRO A 20 4.41 23.49 -14.63
CA PRO A 20 4.62 23.92 -16.02
C PRO A 20 6.08 23.82 -16.52
N LYS A 21 7.06 23.72 -15.62
CA LYS A 21 8.49 23.58 -15.95
C LYS A 21 8.89 22.13 -16.21
N LEU A 22 8.04 21.16 -15.89
CA LEU A 22 8.31 19.75 -16.17
C LEU A 22 8.32 19.51 -17.69
N PRO A 23 9.25 18.69 -18.21
CA PRO A 23 9.21 18.29 -19.61
C PRO A 23 7.90 17.56 -19.91
N ARG A 24 7.31 17.79 -21.08
CA ARG A 24 5.98 17.25 -21.44
C ARG A 24 6.02 15.80 -21.91
N ASP A 25 7.21 15.24 -22.09
CA ASP A 25 7.49 13.87 -22.50
C ASP A 25 7.85 12.96 -21.31
N VAL A 26 7.54 13.38 -20.08
CA VAL A 26 7.66 12.55 -18.88
C VAL A 26 6.29 12.01 -18.46
N VAL A 27 6.31 10.94 -17.69
CA VAL A 27 5.14 10.45 -16.96
C VAL A 27 5.39 10.64 -15.47
N ALA A 28 4.51 11.37 -14.80
CA ALA A 28 4.59 11.55 -13.37
C ALA A 28 3.92 10.38 -12.63
N LEU A 29 4.47 9.99 -11.49
CA LEU A 29 4.01 8.90 -10.66
C LEU A 29 3.40 9.49 -9.39
N GLU A 30 2.09 9.66 -9.40
CA GLU A 30 1.34 10.00 -8.19
C GLU A 30 1.29 8.75 -7.32
N TRP A 31 1.71 8.85 -6.06
CA TRP A 31 1.82 7.71 -5.16
C TRP A 31 1.08 7.96 -3.86
N GLY A 32 0.54 6.87 -3.30
CA GLY A 32 -0.25 6.91 -2.09
C GLY A 32 -0.54 5.51 -1.59
N TYR A 33 -0.23 5.24 -0.32
CA TYR A 33 -0.27 3.86 0.19
C TYR A 33 -1.28 3.68 1.33
N ASP A 34 -1.76 4.77 1.91
CA ASP A 34 -2.78 4.71 2.95
C ASP A 34 -4.17 4.59 2.32
N ALA A 35 -5.06 3.84 2.98
CA ALA A 35 -6.46 3.78 2.58
C ALA A 35 -7.06 5.18 2.42
N ALA A 36 -6.72 6.12 3.30
CA ALA A 36 -7.22 7.49 3.31
C ALA A 36 -6.51 8.43 2.32
N HIS A 37 -5.55 7.96 1.53
CA HIS A 37 -4.83 8.79 0.58
C HIS A 37 -5.80 9.49 -0.41
N PRO A 38 -5.69 10.81 -0.61
CA PRO A 38 -6.69 11.60 -1.32
C PRO A 38 -6.51 11.54 -2.86
N PHE A 39 -6.58 10.34 -3.44
CA PHE A 39 -6.41 10.12 -4.89
C PHE A 39 -7.36 10.94 -5.77
N ASP A 40 -8.55 11.32 -5.28
CA ASP A 40 -9.48 12.15 -6.04
C ASP A 40 -8.95 13.57 -6.23
N GLU A 41 -8.52 14.20 -5.14
CA GLU A 41 -7.95 15.56 -5.15
C GLU A 41 -6.63 15.59 -5.91
N HIS A 42 -5.73 14.65 -5.60
CA HIS A 42 -4.45 14.54 -6.29
C HIS A 42 -4.65 14.28 -7.79
N GLY A 43 -5.51 13.33 -8.16
CA GLY A 43 -5.81 13.04 -9.56
C GLY A 43 -6.30 14.28 -10.33
N ALA A 44 -7.15 15.11 -9.72
CA ALA A 44 -7.59 16.36 -10.32
C ALA A 44 -6.43 17.36 -10.53
N GLN A 45 -5.51 17.47 -9.57
CA GLN A 45 -4.33 18.33 -9.66
C GLN A 45 -3.35 17.87 -10.74
N PHE A 46 -3.10 16.56 -10.82
CA PHE A 46 -2.28 15.98 -11.89
C PHE A 46 -2.92 16.18 -13.27
N ALA A 47 -4.22 15.96 -13.41
CA ALA A 47 -4.95 16.25 -14.65
C ALA A 47 -4.83 17.73 -15.06
N ALA A 48 -4.99 18.66 -14.10
CA ALA A 48 -4.86 20.10 -14.34
C ALA A 48 -3.43 20.52 -14.73
N SER A 49 -2.39 19.79 -14.29
CA SER A 49 -1.00 20.06 -14.66
C SER A 49 -0.69 19.83 -16.16
N GLY A 50 -1.51 18.99 -16.81
CA GLY A 50 -1.31 18.54 -18.19
C GLY A 50 -0.10 17.61 -18.38
N VAL A 51 0.51 17.12 -17.30
CA VAL A 51 1.56 16.10 -17.35
C VAL A 51 0.90 14.72 -17.31
N PRO A 52 1.19 13.80 -18.26
CA PRO A 52 0.69 12.44 -18.20
C PRO A 52 1.11 11.76 -16.89
N PHE A 53 0.22 10.98 -16.28
CA PHE A 53 0.50 10.43 -14.96
C PHE A 53 -0.05 9.02 -14.75
N TYR A 54 0.61 8.29 -13.84
CA TYR A 54 0.13 7.03 -13.29
C TYR A 54 -0.32 7.25 -11.85
N LEU A 55 -1.26 6.44 -11.38
CA LEU A 55 -1.49 6.28 -9.95
C LEU A 55 -0.73 5.06 -9.43
N CYS A 56 -0.08 5.21 -8.28
CA CYS A 56 0.85 4.23 -7.72
C CYS A 56 0.41 3.81 -6.30
N PRO A 57 -0.64 2.99 -6.19
CA PRO A 57 -1.05 2.37 -4.92
C PRO A 57 -0.07 1.27 -4.50
N GLY A 58 -0.29 0.68 -3.32
CA GLY A 58 0.64 -0.29 -2.74
C GLY A 58 0.00 -1.52 -2.11
N THR A 59 0.73 -2.63 -2.20
CA THR A 59 0.40 -3.92 -1.57
C THR A 59 0.25 -3.82 -0.05
N SER A 60 0.84 -2.78 0.57
CA SER A 60 0.81 -2.51 2.01
C SER A 60 1.47 -3.59 2.87
N THR A 61 2.45 -4.30 2.31
CA THR A 61 3.11 -5.46 2.94
C THR A 61 4.46 -5.15 3.56
N TRP A 62 5.13 -4.07 3.14
CA TRP A 62 6.39 -3.61 3.75
C TRP A 62 6.18 -3.23 5.23
N ASN A 63 7.25 -3.36 6.02
CA ASN A 63 7.22 -3.13 7.47
C ASN A 63 6.10 -3.91 8.19
N THR A 64 5.75 -5.10 7.68
CA THR A 64 4.76 -6.01 8.27
C THR A 64 5.23 -7.45 8.21
N ILE A 65 4.58 -8.31 8.99
CA ILE A 65 4.76 -9.78 8.90
C ILE A 65 3.64 -10.41 8.07
N GLY A 66 2.39 -10.02 8.31
CA GLY A 66 1.20 -10.58 7.66
C GLY A 66 0.56 -9.70 6.59
N GLY A 67 0.98 -8.44 6.46
CA GLY A 67 0.34 -7.44 5.60
C GLY A 67 -0.59 -6.47 6.34
N ARG A 68 -1.19 -5.56 5.58
CA ARG A 68 -2.31 -4.69 5.98
C ARG A 68 -3.45 -4.80 4.96
N THR A 69 -4.18 -5.92 4.98
CA THR A 69 -5.15 -6.30 3.94
C THR A 69 -6.22 -5.23 3.71
N GLU A 70 -6.90 -4.75 4.76
CA GLU A 70 -7.93 -3.71 4.62
C GLU A 70 -7.35 -2.43 3.98
N ASN A 71 -6.15 -2.03 4.41
CA ASN A 71 -5.46 -0.87 3.84
C ASN A 71 -5.11 -1.09 2.37
N ALA A 72 -4.57 -2.27 2.02
CA ALA A 72 -4.23 -2.68 0.67
C ALA A 72 -5.44 -2.56 -0.27
N VAL A 73 -6.55 -3.20 0.11
CA VAL A 73 -7.80 -3.22 -0.68
C VAL A 73 -8.30 -1.80 -0.93
N LEU A 74 -8.39 -0.97 0.12
CA LEU A 74 -8.94 0.36 0.00
C LEU A 74 -8.06 1.29 -0.83
N ASN A 75 -6.74 1.30 -0.62
CA ASN A 75 -5.86 2.19 -1.39
C ASN A 75 -5.81 1.78 -2.88
N LEU A 76 -5.74 0.46 -3.17
CA LEU A 76 -5.73 -0.06 -4.54
C LEU A 76 -7.02 0.32 -5.28
N GLN A 77 -8.18 0.10 -4.64
CA GLN A 77 -9.48 0.39 -5.25
C GLN A 77 -9.67 1.89 -5.46
N ARG A 78 -9.34 2.72 -4.47
CA ARG A 78 -9.47 4.19 -4.57
C ARG A 78 -8.56 4.76 -5.64
N ALA A 79 -7.33 4.26 -5.76
CA ALA A 79 -6.47 4.61 -6.89
C ALA A 79 -7.13 4.22 -8.21
N ALA A 80 -7.61 2.97 -8.38
CA ALA A 80 -8.15 2.54 -9.67
C ALA A 80 -9.37 3.36 -10.11
N VAL A 81 -10.29 3.64 -9.17
CA VAL A 81 -11.48 4.47 -9.43
C VAL A 81 -11.09 5.90 -9.81
N ASN A 82 -10.21 6.54 -9.04
CA ASN A 82 -9.85 7.94 -9.26
C ASN A 82 -8.90 8.13 -10.46
N GLY A 83 -8.05 7.15 -10.74
CA GLY A 83 -7.19 7.16 -11.92
C GLY A 83 -8.01 7.16 -13.19
N ARG A 84 -9.04 6.31 -13.26
CA ARG A 84 -9.99 6.32 -14.36
C ARG A 84 -10.80 7.62 -14.43
N LYS A 85 -11.23 8.17 -13.28
CA LYS A 85 -11.98 9.43 -13.19
C LYS A 85 -11.19 10.62 -13.76
N HIS A 86 -9.89 10.69 -13.48
CA HIS A 86 -9.03 11.84 -13.81
C HIS A 86 -8.12 11.63 -15.03
N GLY A 87 -8.25 10.51 -15.73
CA GLY A 87 -7.51 10.26 -16.96
C GLY A 87 -6.05 9.84 -16.74
N ALA A 88 -5.74 9.15 -15.64
CA ALA A 88 -4.45 8.50 -15.47
C ALA A 88 -4.20 7.53 -16.63
N ILE A 89 -2.98 7.56 -17.17
CA ILE A 89 -2.59 6.73 -18.33
C ILE A 89 -1.94 5.40 -17.92
N GLY A 90 -1.90 5.11 -16.62
CA GLY A 90 -1.41 3.86 -16.08
C GLY A 90 -1.63 3.71 -14.59
N TYR A 91 -1.37 2.50 -14.11
CA TYR A 91 -1.59 2.05 -12.74
C TYR A 91 -0.41 1.16 -12.34
N LEU A 92 0.35 1.58 -11.33
CA LEU A 92 1.59 0.90 -10.92
C LEU A 92 1.46 0.41 -9.49
N ILE A 93 1.30 -0.90 -9.32
CA ILE A 93 1.23 -1.51 -7.99
C ILE A 93 2.65 -1.51 -7.40
N THR A 94 2.81 -0.86 -6.25
CA THR A 94 4.08 -0.81 -5.52
C THR A 94 4.16 -1.90 -4.46
N ASP A 95 5.30 -2.57 -4.40
CA ASP A 95 5.63 -3.56 -3.36
C ASP A 95 7.03 -3.24 -2.81
N TRP A 96 7.07 -2.44 -1.74
CA TRP A 96 8.31 -1.90 -1.19
C TRP A 96 9.05 -2.90 -0.30
N GLY A 97 10.34 -2.67 -0.08
CA GLY A 97 11.23 -3.56 0.69
C GLY A 97 11.86 -2.92 1.91
N ASP A 98 11.15 -2.01 2.55
CA ASP A 98 11.68 -1.16 3.62
C ASP A 98 12.27 -1.98 4.77
N ASN A 99 13.34 -1.44 5.37
CA ASN A 99 13.97 -2.00 6.56
C ASN A 99 14.37 -3.49 6.43
N GLY A 100 14.84 -3.88 5.24
CA GLY A 100 15.41 -5.21 4.98
C GLY A 100 14.46 -6.21 4.33
N HIS A 101 13.26 -5.80 3.89
CA HIS A 101 12.30 -6.62 3.13
C HIS A 101 11.94 -7.93 3.86
N TRP A 102 11.42 -7.83 5.09
CA TRP A 102 11.08 -9.00 5.90
C TRP A 102 9.77 -9.66 5.50
N GLN A 103 8.93 -8.98 4.73
CA GLN A 103 7.67 -9.57 4.28
C GLN A 103 7.94 -10.70 3.28
N PRO A 104 7.32 -11.88 3.45
CA PRO A 104 7.43 -12.95 2.46
C PRO A 104 6.57 -12.63 1.24
N LEU A 105 7.02 -13.06 0.05
CA LEU A 105 6.30 -12.86 -1.21
C LEU A 105 4.83 -13.30 -1.16
N ALA A 106 4.53 -14.36 -0.41
CA ALA A 106 3.16 -14.86 -0.24
C ALA A 106 2.18 -13.81 0.30
N VAL A 107 2.66 -12.86 1.10
CA VAL A 107 1.84 -11.76 1.66
C VAL A 107 1.57 -10.69 0.60
N SER A 108 2.46 -10.49 -0.36
CA SER A 108 2.28 -9.55 -1.48
C SER A 108 1.27 -10.02 -2.52
N TYR A 109 1.00 -11.32 -2.64
CA TYR A 109 0.07 -11.85 -3.64
C TYR A 109 -1.34 -11.25 -3.54
N LEU A 110 -1.82 -10.93 -2.34
CA LEU A 110 -3.13 -10.28 -2.17
C LEU A 110 -3.20 -8.95 -2.90
N GLY A 111 -2.26 -8.05 -2.62
CA GLY A 111 -2.21 -6.73 -3.25
C GLY A 111 -1.95 -6.80 -4.75
N LEU A 112 -1.09 -7.73 -5.18
CA LEU A 112 -0.76 -7.94 -6.59
C LEU A 112 -1.97 -8.48 -7.38
N ALA A 113 -2.66 -9.51 -6.88
CA ALA A 113 -3.80 -10.12 -7.55
C ALA A 113 -5.00 -9.18 -7.62
N TYR A 114 -5.36 -8.55 -6.50
CA TYR A 114 -6.47 -7.60 -6.45
C TYR A 114 -6.18 -6.36 -7.30
N GLY A 115 -4.98 -5.77 -7.15
CA GLY A 115 -4.55 -4.63 -7.95
C GLY A 115 -4.53 -4.94 -9.46
N ALA A 116 -4.11 -6.13 -9.87
CA ALA A 116 -4.14 -6.53 -11.28
C ALA A 116 -5.58 -6.60 -11.84
N GLY A 117 -6.52 -7.15 -11.06
CA GLY A 117 -7.94 -7.16 -11.43
C GLY A 117 -8.52 -5.75 -11.58
N LEU A 118 -8.19 -4.86 -10.63
CA LEU A 118 -8.63 -3.46 -10.67
C LEU A 118 -8.04 -2.69 -11.86
N ALA A 119 -6.75 -2.89 -12.15
CA ALA A 119 -6.07 -2.27 -13.30
C ALA A 119 -6.68 -2.70 -14.64
N TRP A 120 -7.17 -3.94 -14.72
CA TRP A 120 -7.83 -4.46 -15.93
C TRP A 120 -9.24 -3.92 -16.09
N ALA A 121 -10.08 -4.03 -15.05
CA ALA A 121 -11.47 -3.61 -15.10
C ALA A 121 -12.03 -3.34 -13.70
N VAL A 122 -11.84 -2.11 -13.19
CA VAL A 122 -12.24 -1.71 -11.84
C VAL A 122 -13.72 -1.97 -11.52
N ASP A 123 -14.66 -1.69 -12.44
CA ASP A 123 -16.10 -1.92 -12.18
C ASP A 123 -16.45 -3.39 -12.00
N ALA A 124 -15.78 -4.28 -12.74
CA ALA A 124 -16.02 -5.71 -12.69
C ALA A 124 -15.31 -6.37 -11.49
N ASN A 125 -14.23 -5.77 -10.99
CA ASN A 125 -13.33 -6.40 -10.01
C ASN A 125 -13.34 -5.73 -8.63
N ALA A 126 -13.99 -4.57 -8.46
CA ALA A 126 -14.06 -3.86 -7.17
C ALA A 126 -14.67 -4.70 -6.03
N ALA A 127 -15.56 -5.64 -6.35
CA ALA A 127 -16.18 -6.56 -5.40
C ALA A 127 -15.67 -8.00 -5.57
N MET A 128 -14.45 -8.17 -6.09
CA MET A 128 -13.81 -9.47 -6.25
C MET A 128 -13.79 -10.26 -4.94
N ASP A 129 -14.10 -11.55 -5.02
CA ASP A 129 -13.81 -12.51 -3.96
C ASP A 129 -12.30 -12.81 -3.95
N ILE A 130 -11.56 -11.95 -3.23
CA ILE A 130 -10.10 -11.98 -3.15
C ILE A 130 -9.59 -13.34 -2.65
N PRO A 131 -10.10 -13.93 -1.54
CA PRO A 131 -9.72 -15.28 -1.12
C PRO A 131 -9.80 -16.33 -2.23
N THR A 132 -10.93 -16.43 -2.93
CA THR A 132 -11.12 -17.40 -4.02
C THR A 132 -10.12 -17.20 -5.16
N VAL A 133 -9.83 -15.93 -5.52
CA VAL A 133 -8.81 -15.61 -6.54
C VAL A 133 -7.41 -16.02 -6.07
N LEU A 134 -7.09 -15.82 -4.80
CA LEU A 134 -5.80 -16.23 -4.25
C LEU A 134 -5.65 -17.76 -4.23
N ASP A 135 -6.67 -18.49 -3.82
CA ASP A 135 -6.67 -19.96 -3.85
C ASP A 135 -6.43 -20.46 -5.28
N GLN A 136 -7.12 -19.89 -6.26
CA GLN A 136 -7.04 -20.36 -7.64
C GLN A 136 -5.71 -20.00 -8.32
N TYR A 137 -5.23 -18.75 -8.17
CA TYR A 137 -4.16 -18.22 -9.01
C TYR A 137 -2.83 -17.99 -8.29
N ALA A 138 -2.85 -17.73 -6.98
CA ALA A 138 -1.63 -17.46 -6.22
C ALA A 138 -1.12 -18.71 -5.50
N PHE A 139 -1.98 -19.35 -4.71
CA PHE A 139 -1.63 -20.51 -3.89
C PHE A 139 -1.87 -21.85 -4.59
N GLN A 140 -2.71 -21.86 -5.63
CA GLN A 140 -3.13 -23.08 -6.33
C GLN A 140 -3.69 -24.13 -5.36
N ASP A 141 -4.38 -23.66 -4.33
CA ASP A 141 -4.90 -24.47 -3.23
C ASP A 141 -6.25 -25.08 -3.60
N ARG A 142 -6.28 -26.41 -3.73
CA ARG A 142 -7.53 -27.15 -4.03
C ARG A 142 -8.47 -27.25 -2.84
N ALA A 143 -7.98 -27.04 -1.61
CA ALA A 143 -8.81 -27.08 -0.42
C ALA A 143 -9.58 -25.76 -0.21
N GLY A 144 -9.14 -24.66 -0.84
CA GLY A 144 -9.80 -23.36 -0.75
C GLY A 144 -9.66 -22.70 0.64
N VAL A 145 -8.50 -22.87 1.29
CA VAL A 145 -8.26 -22.37 2.65
C VAL A 145 -7.17 -21.29 2.70
N MET A 146 -6.18 -21.36 1.80
CA MET A 146 -5.00 -20.48 1.86
C MET A 146 -5.34 -19.02 1.58
N GLY A 147 -6.28 -18.75 0.68
CA GLY A 147 -6.74 -17.41 0.34
C GLY A 147 -7.37 -16.70 1.53
N GLN A 148 -8.27 -17.39 2.24
CA GLN A 148 -8.91 -16.84 3.44
C GLN A 148 -7.89 -16.66 4.57
N LEU A 149 -7.00 -17.63 4.78
CA LEU A 149 -5.92 -17.52 5.77
C LEU A 149 -5.00 -16.32 5.50
N ALA A 150 -4.59 -16.10 4.26
CA ALA A 150 -3.77 -14.95 3.88
C ALA A 150 -4.51 -13.62 4.08
N TYR A 151 -5.80 -13.58 3.71
CA TYR A 151 -6.65 -12.40 3.91
C TYR A 151 -6.74 -12.02 5.39
N ASP A 152 -7.04 -13.00 6.25
CA ASP A 152 -7.19 -12.81 7.69
C ASP A 152 -5.87 -12.49 8.38
N LEU A 153 -4.78 -13.15 7.98
CA LEU A 153 -3.43 -12.88 8.49
C LEU A 153 -3.04 -11.41 8.28
N GLY A 154 -3.31 -10.85 7.10
CA GLY A 154 -3.04 -9.44 6.81
C GLY A 154 -3.97 -8.47 7.54
N ASN A 155 -4.99 -8.95 8.25
CA ASN A 155 -5.84 -8.16 9.13
C ASN A 155 -5.57 -8.42 10.62
N VAL A 156 -4.55 -9.22 10.98
CA VAL A 156 -4.16 -9.40 12.39
C VAL A 156 -3.75 -8.09 13.04
N TYR A 157 -3.12 -7.17 12.29
CA TYR A 157 -2.82 -5.82 12.78
C TYR A 157 -4.08 -5.07 13.20
N LEU A 158 -5.28 -5.49 12.74
CA LEU A 158 -6.55 -4.92 13.16
C LEU A 158 -6.94 -5.23 14.61
N LYS A 159 -6.40 -6.30 15.17
CA LYS A 159 -6.79 -6.82 16.49
C LYS A 159 -6.02 -6.18 17.64
N GLY A 160 -4.93 -5.48 17.36
CA GLY A 160 -4.08 -4.84 18.35
C GLY A 160 -4.01 -3.32 18.22
N LYS A 161 -3.37 -2.70 19.19
CA LYS A 161 -2.86 -1.32 19.14
C LYS A 161 -1.35 -1.35 19.46
N PRO A 162 -0.58 -0.31 19.09
CA PRO A 162 -0.96 0.85 18.28
C PRO A 162 -1.23 0.53 16.82
N ARG A 163 -1.85 1.48 16.12
CA ARG A 163 -1.89 1.51 14.66
C ARG A 163 -0.82 2.48 14.19
N ILE A 164 0.23 1.93 13.59
CA ILE A 164 1.37 2.71 13.15
C ILE A 164 1.22 2.97 11.66
N HIS A 165 1.40 4.22 11.26
CA HIS A 165 1.38 4.58 9.85
C HIS A 165 2.45 3.78 9.08
N ASN A 166 2.07 3.24 7.91
CA ASN A 166 2.95 2.49 7.01
C ASN A 166 3.73 1.30 7.61
N SER A 167 3.26 0.73 8.73
CA SER A 167 3.90 -0.43 9.36
C SER A 167 2.95 -1.14 10.34
N THR A 168 3.45 -2.15 11.06
CA THR A 168 2.71 -2.84 12.14
C THR A 168 3.58 -2.97 13.38
N ILE A 169 2.96 -2.97 14.57
CA ILE A 169 3.73 -3.14 15.83
C ILE A 169 4.47 -4.47 15.88
N LEU A 170 3.88 -5.55 15.33
CA LEU A 170 4.51 -6.87 15.25
C LEU A 170 5.84 -6.85 14.49
N PHE A 171 5.94 -6.05 13.44
CA PHE A 171 7.19 -5.87 12.71
C PHE A 171 8.27 -5.23 13.58
N TRP A 172 7.93 -4.15 14.30
CA TRP A 172 8.90 -3.42 15.13
C TRP A 172 9.34 -4.21 16.36
N ILE A 173 8.44 -5.00 16.98
CA ILE A 173 8.81 -5.89 18.09
C ILE A 173 9.87 -6.92 17.66
N LEU A 174 9.83 -7.39 16.41
CA LEU A 174 10.81 -8.34 15.89
C LEU A 174 12.11 -7.70 15.42
N GLN A 175 12.08 -6.40 15.09
CA GLN A 175 13.22 -5.67 14.54
C GLN A 175 14.03 -4.91 15.59
N LEU A 176 13.37 -4.44 16.67
CA LEU A 176 13.98 -3.59 17.68
C LEU A 176 14.13 -4.35 19.00
N ARG A 177 15.19 -4.00 19.74
CA ARG A 177 15.31 -4.43 21.14
C ARG A 177 14.24 -3.71 21.98
N PRO A 178 13.80 -4.29 23.12
CA PRO A 178 12.75 -3.67 23.95
C PRO A 178 13.05 -2.22 24.37
N ASP A 179 14.31 -1.89 24.68
CA ASP A 179 14.75 -0.53 25.02
C ASP A 179 14.58 0.46 23.85
N GLU A 180 14.87 0.01 22.63
CA GLU A 180 14.74 0.80 21.41
C GLU A 180 13.27 1.02 21.03
N LEU A 181 12.43 -0.01 21.21
CA LEU A 181 10.99 0.08 20.98
C LEU A 181 10.34 1.07 21.96
N LEU A 182 10.72 1.02 23.24
CA LEU A 182 10.24 1.93 24.27
C LEU A 182 10.67 3.38 24.04
N ALA A 183 11.89 3.58 23.55
CA ALA A 183 12.39 4.91 23.19
C ALA A 183 11.60 5.56 22.04
N ARG A 184 10.93 4.75 21.21
CA ARG A 184 10.13 5.18 20.06
C ARG A 184 8.61 5.18 20.30
N ARG A 185 8.16 5.02 21.55
CA ARG A 185 6.73 4.92 21.88
C ARG A 185 5.89 6.10 21.36
N GLU A 186 6.46 7.30 21.34
CA GLU A 186 5.81 8.52 20.84
C GLU A 186 5.63 8.49 19.32
N ASP A 187 6.64 8.00 18.58
CA ASP A 187 6.57 7.79 17.11
C ASP A 187 5.46 6.82 16.72
N TYR A 188 5.09 5.92 17.64
CA TYR A 188 4.05 4.90 17.44
C TYR A 188 2.70 5.27 18.06
N GLY A 189 2.58 6.45 18.66
CA GLY A 189 1.34 6.91 19.30
C GLY A 189 0.90 6.03 20.48
N VAL A 190 1.85 5.47 21.23
CA VAL A 190 1.57 4.65 22.41
C VAL A 190 2.01 5.37 23.68
N GLU A 191 1.06 5.58 24.60
CA GLU A 191 1.33 6.16 25.91
C GLU A 191 1.87 5.13 26.91
N ASP A 192 1.46 3.85 26.82
CA ASP A 192 1.93 2.76 27.71
C ASP A 192 2.29 1.49 26.93
N LEU A 193 3.51 1.47 26.37
CA LEU A 193 4.13 0.27 25.76
C LEU A 193 4.89 -0.55 26.83
N GLY A 194 5.18 0.05 27.99
CA GLY A 194 5.97 -0.54 29.06
C GLY A 194 5.22 -1.68 29.76
N GLY A 195 3.96 -1.44 30.15
CA GLY A 195 3.14 -2.45 30.82
C GLY A 195 2.90 -3.70 29.96
N ASP A 196 2.70 -3.52 28.65
CA ASP A 196 2.50 -4.63 27.70
C ASP A 196 3.78 -5.45 27.49
N LEU A 197 4.95 -4.81 27.43
CA LEU A 197 6.23 -5.50 27.28
C LEU A 197 6.65 -6.23 28.57
N ASP A 198 6.40 -5.63 29.73
CA ASP A 198 6.66 -6.25 31.03
C ASP A 198 5.80 -7.51 31.22
N ALA A 199 4.55 -7.51 30.72
CA ALA A 199 3.67 -8.68 30.72
C ALA A 199 4.13 -9.79 29.76
N MET A 200 4.87 -9.47 28.69
CA MET A 200 5.45 -10.45 27.77
C MET A 200 6.76 -11.07 28.29
N GLN A 201 7.42 -10.44 29.26
CA GLN A 201 8.66 -10.93 29.88
C GLN A 201 8.42 -11.78 31.14
N ALA A 202 7.21 -11.77 31.70
CA ALA A 202 6.79 -12.56 32.86
C ALA A 202 6.28 -13.95 32.49
#